data_AF-A0A7K3X3S8-F1
#
_entry.id   AF-A0A7K3X3S8-F1
#
_cell.length_a   1.000
_cell.length_b   1.000
_cell.length_c   1.000
_cell.angle_alpha   90.00
_cell.angle_beta   90.00
_cell.angle_gamma   90.00
#
_symmetry.space_group_name_H-M   'P 1'
#
loop_
_entity.id
_entity.type
_entity.pdbx_description
1 polymer ?
#
loop_
_entity_poly.entity_id
_entity_poly.type
_entity_poly.pdbx_seq_one_letter_code
_entity_poly.pdbx_strand_id
1 'polypeptide(L)'
;MLAGADPDDRVIVHVEPTGRPGPDDGASELWHERSHLVPGASPLARQSSTADFGRYLLTVGCSGPGTVVVELVGVRPAQPPSNVRCGEGSQSSVVESSGAPLLVRFSAVEGEVDLDARLAQLS
;
A
#
# COMPACT_ATOMS: atom_id res chain seq x y z
N MET A 1 -29.56 -10.82 -38.25
CA MET A 1 -28.39 -11.72 -38.12
C MET A 1 -27.22 -10.99 -38.75
N LEU A 2 -26.09 -10.66 -38.14
CA LEU A 2 -25.50 -10.86 -36.81
C LEU A 2 -24.81 -9.52 -36.45
N ALA A 3 -24.91 -9.05 -35.22
CA ALA A 3 -24.04 -7.98 -34.72
C ALA A 3 -22.97 -8.64 -33.86
N GLY A 4 -21.72 -8.64 -34.35
CA GLY A 4 -20.56 -9.07 -33.58
C GLY A 4 -20.32 -8.08 -32.44
N ALA A 5 -20.23 -8.60 -31.22
CA ALA A 5 -19.73 -7.86 -30.09
C ALA A 5 -18.20 -8.07 -30.03
N ASP A 6 -17.48 -6.98 -30.22
CA ASP A 6 -16.04 -6.84 -30.10
C ASP A 6 -15.64 -6.85 -28.60
N PRO A 7 -14.78 -7.77 -28.12
CA PRO A 7 -14.45 -7.89 -26.70
C PRO A 7 -13.11 -7.24 -26.31
N ASP A 8 -12.79 -6.05 -26.83
CA ASP A 8 -11.56 -5.33 -26.46
C ASP A 8 -11.81 -3.91 -25.90
N ASP A 9 -12.83 -3.74 -25.06
CA ASP A 9 -12.90 -2.56 -24.20
C ASP A 9 -11.99 -2.76 -22.98
N ARG A 10 -10.81 -2.14 -23.03
CA ARG A 10 -9.87 -2.10 -21.92
C ARG A 10 -10.53 -1.42 -20.72
N VAL A 11 -10.92 -2.22 -19.74
CA VAL A 11 -11.45 -1.73 -18.46
C VAL A 11 -10.36 -0.92 -17.75
N ILE A 12 -10.38 0.40 -17.94
CA ILE A 12 -9.69 1.35 -17.06
C ILE A 12 -10.60 1.52 -15.84
N VAL A 13 -10.32 0.79 -14.76
CA VAL A 13 -11.03 1.01 -13.49
C VAL A 13 -10.59 2.37 -12.93
N HIS A 14 -11.36 3.41 -13.21
CA HIS A 14 -11.31 4.65 -12.44
C HIS A 14 -12.02 4.37 -11.10
N VAL A 15 -11.23 4.21 -10.04
CA VAL A 15 -11.76 4.20 -8.67
C VAL A 15 -12.03 5.65 -8.27
N GLU A 16 -13.30 6.03 -8.22
CA GLU A 16 -13.71 7.33 -7.69
C GLU A 16 -13.41 7.42 -6.19
N PRO A 17 -12.88 8.55 -5.68
CA PRO A 17 -12.55 8.70 -4.27
C PRO A 17 -13.82 9.05 -3.49
N THR A 18 -14.67 8.05 -3.23
CA THR A 18 -15.77 8.20 -2.28
C THR A 18 -15.52 7.30 -1.07
N GLY A 19 -15.36 7.95 0.08
CA GLY A 19 -14.96 7.35 1.34
C GLY A 19 -15.95 6.30 1.84
N ARG A 20 -15.58 5.04 1.67
CA ARG A 20 -15.69 3.93 2.65
C ARG A 20 -15.07 2.70 2.00
N PRO A 21 -14.02 2.09 2.57
CA PRO A 21 -13.65 0.74 2.13
C PRO A 21 -14.83 -0.18 2.44
N GLY A 22 -15.44 -0.74 1.39
CA GLY A 22 -16.45 -1.79 1.52
C GLY A 22 -15.81 -3.03 2.18
N PRO A 23 -16.56 -3.80 2.98
CA PRO A 23 -16.09 -5.07 3.48
C PRO A 23 -16.42 -6.16 2.45
N ASP A 24 -15.46 -6.58 1.62
CA ASP A 24 -15.32 -7.94 1.05
C ASP A 24 -14.42 -7.96 -0.21
N ASP A 25 -13.10 -7.93 -0.01
CA ASP A 25 -12.12 -8.32 -1.04
C ASP A 25 -11.30 -9.52 -0.55
N GLY A 26 -11.88 -10.47 0.21
CA GLY A 26 -11.21 -11.70 0.68
C GLY A 26 -9.96 -11.50 1.56
N ALA A 27 -9.50 -10.26 1.75
CA ALA A 27 -8.24 -9.93 2.37
C ALA A 27 -8.44 -9.62 3.85
N SER A 28 -7.72 -10.34 4.71
CA SER A 28 -7.76 -10.12 6.15
C SER A 28 -6.80 -9.00 6.53
N GLU A 29 -7.33 -7.87 7.01
CA GLU A 29 -6.49 -6.76 7.48
C GLU A 29 -5.62 -7.19 8.67
N LEU A 30 -4.32 -6.95 8.57
CA LEU A 30 -3.37 -7.20 9.63
C LEU A 30 -3.15 -5.93 10.47
N TRP A 31 -3.08 -4.77 9.82
CA TRP A 31 -3.05 -3.47 10.48
C TRP A 31 -3.46 -2.33 9.56
N HIS A 32 -3.86 -1.24 10.21
CA HIS A 32 -4.11 0.07 9.63
C HIS A 32 -3.37 1.13 10.45
N GLU A 33 -2.62 1.98 9.78
CA GLU A 33 -1.78 3.01 10.36
C GLU A 33 -2.18 4.40 9.86
N ARG A 34 -2.40 5.32 10.80
CA ARG A 34 -2.65 6.74 10.51
C ARG A 34 -1.79 7.59 11.43
N SER A 35 -0.80 8.25 10.84
CA SER A 35 0.23 8.96 11.61
C SER A 35 0.67 10.22 10.89
N HIS A 36 0.99 11.25 11.67
CA HIS A 36 1.66 12.44 11.18
C HIS A 36 3.17 12.22 11.15
N LEU A 37 3.80 12.39 9.99
CA LEU A 37 5.23 12.20 9.80
C LEU A 37 5.91 13.54 9.48
N VAL A 38 7.05 13.77 10.11
CA VAL A 38 7.86 14.99 9.96
C VAL A 38 9.22 14.62 9.34
N PRO A 39 9.73 15.39 8.37
CA PRO A 39 11.06 15.16 7.81
C PRO A 39 12.17 15.17 8.86
N GLY A 40 13.08 14.20 8.76
CA GLY A 40 14.20 14.06 9.69
C GLY A 40 13.84 13.44 11.05
N ALA A 41 12.56 13.15 11.32
CA ALA A 41 12.16 12.35 12.46
C ALA A 41 12.55 10.87 12.28
N SER A 42 12.49 10.10 13.37
CA SER A 42 12.69 8.65 13.29
C SER A 42 11.61 8.01 12.41
N PRO A 43 11.95 7.04 11.54
CA PRO A 43 10.98 6.33 10.72
C PRO A 43 9.89 5.65 11.56
N LEU A 44 8.65 5.72 11.10
CA LEU A 44 7.56 4.94 11.66
C LEU A 44 7.67 3.49 11.16
N ALA A 45 7.70 2.54 12.09
CA ALA A 45 7.81 1.12 11.77
C ALA A 45 6.53 0.36 12.17
N ARG A 46 6.07 -0.52 11.26
CA ARG A 46 5.02 -1.51 11.50
C ARG A 46 5.50 -2.88 11.10
N GLN A 47 5.27 -3.86 11.97
CA GLN A 47 5.71 -5.22 11.76
C GLN A 47 4.52 -6.16 11.88
N SER A 48 4.50 -7.21 11.06
CA SER A 48 3.54 -8.30 11.15
C SER A 48 4.26 -9.63 11.13
N SER A 49 3.83 -10.53 12.01
CA SER A 49 4.13 -11.95 11.86
C SER A 49 3.38 -12.45 10.64
N THR A 50 4.12 -12.90 9.64
CA THR A 50 3.55 -13.41 8.39
C THR A 50 3.44 -14.92 8.44
N ALA A 51 2.42 -15.48 7.81
CA ALA A 51 2.46 -16.89 7.41
C ALA A 51 3.64 -17.10 6.43
N ASP A 52 4.28 -18.26 6.51
CA ASP A 52 5.38 -18.65 5.63
C ASP A 52 4.94 -18.49 4.17
N PHE A 53 5.66 -17.66 3.42
CA PHE A 53 5.42 -17.41 1.99
C PHE A 53 4.03 -16.86 1.63
N GLY A 54 3.35 -16.16 2.56
CA GLY A 54 2.07 -15.50 2.29
C GLY A 54 2.17 -14.33 1.31
N ARG A 55 1.04 -13.99 0.66
CA ARG A 55 0.88 -12.80 -0.18
C ARG A 55 0.10 -11.73 0.59
N TYR A 56 0.54 -10.48 0.50
CA TYR A 56 -0.06 -9.36 1.22
C TYR A 56 -0.26 -8.19 0.27
N LEU A 57 -1.31 -7.41 0.51
CA LEU A 57 -1.56 -6.14 -0.15
C LEU A 57 -1.20 -5.01 0.82
N LEU A 58 -0.20 -4.22 0.44
CA LEU A 58 0.15 -2.98 1.11
C LEU A 58 -0.47 -1.82 0.33
N THR A 59 -1.32 -1.04 1.00
CA THR A 59 -1.88 0.22 0.47
C THR A 59 -1.28 1.38 1.26
N VAL A 60 -0.75 2.38 0.57
CA VAL A 60 -0.14 3.57 1.18
C VAL A 60 -0.69 4.81 0.50
N GLY A 61 -1.43 5.61 1.25
CA GLY A 61 -1.83 6.96 0.88
C GLY A 61 -1.21 7.98 1.84
N CYS A 62 -1.13 9.23 1.40
CA CYS A 62 -0.80 10.32 2.29
C CYS A 62 -1.35 11.66 1.77
N SER A 63 -1.55 12.59 2.69
CA SER A 63 -1.89 13.99 2.42
C SER A 63 -0.81 14.93 2.95
N GLY A 64 -0.81 16.17 2.44
CA GLY A 64 0.21 17.18 2.73
C GLY A 64 1.12 17.47 1.53
N PRO A 65 2.01 18.46 1.63
CA PRO A 65 2.86 18.90 0.53
C PRO A 65 4.05 17.97 0.23
N GLY A 66 4.10 16.80 0.86
CA GLY A 66 5.32 16.03 0.99
C GLY A 66 5.41 14.70 0.24
N THR A 67 6.50 13.99 0.51
CA THR A 67 6.81 12.66 -0.04
C THR A 67 7.12 11.69 1.10
N VAL A 68 6.52 10.50 1.07
CA VAL A 68 6.81 9.38 1.97
C VAL A 68 7.72 8.38 1.26
N VAL A 69 8.83 8.00 1.89
CA VAL A 69 9.62 6.82 1.54
C VAL A 69 9.08 5.62 2.30
N VAL A 70 8.84 4.52 1.57
CA VAL A 70 8.42 3.23 2.10
C VAL A 70 9.53 2.22 1.90
N GLU A 71 9.94 1.55 2.98
CA GLU A 71 10.93 0.48 2.95
C GLU A 71 10.31 -0.83 3.44
N LEU A 72 10.67 -1.94 2.77
CA LEU A 72 10.14 -3.27 3.07
C LEU A 72 11.29 -4.23 3.42
N VAL A 73 11.13 -4.94 4.52
CA VAL A 73 12.03 -6.02 4.96
C VAL A 73 11.21 -7.29 5.20
N GLY A 74 11.80 -8.46 4.91
CA GLY A 74 11.08 -9.74 5.00
C GLY A 74 10.22 -10.05 3.77
N VAL A 75 10.49 -9.39 2.64
CA VAL A 75 9.82 -9.64 1.35
C VAL A 75 10.74 -10.37 0.37
N ARG A 76 10.15 -11.13 -0.58
CA ARG A 76 10.85 -11.75 -1.70
C ARG A 76 10.14 -11.41 -3.03
N PRO A 77 10.87 -11.02 -4.09
CA PRO A 77 12.27 -10.58 -4.05
C PRO A 77 12.43 -9.35 -3.13
N ALA A 78 13.67 -9.07 -2.72
CA ALA A 78 13.97 -7.81 -2.04
C ALA A 78 13.59 -6.64 -2.96
N GLN A 79 12.95 -5.63 -2.39
CA GLN A 79 12.47 -4.45 -3.13
C GLN A 79 13.27 -3.23 -2.70
N PRO A 80 13.64 -2.33 -3.64
CA PRO A 80 14.19 -1.04 -3.28
C PRO A 80 13.12 -0.20 -2.55
N PRO A 81 13.51 0.82 -1.77
CA PRO A 81 12.58 1.78 -1.24
C PRO A 81 11.72 2.42 -2.34
N SER A 82 10.45 2.66 -2.05
CA SER A 82 9.52 3.34 -2.97
C SER A 82 9.12 4.71 -2.43
N ASN A 83 8.91 5.66 -3.33
CA ASN A 83 8.46 7.02 -2.99
C ASN A 83 6.97 7.17 -3.31
N VAL A 84 6.21 7.69 -2.34
CA VAL A 84 4.79 8.02 -2.48
C VAL A 84 4.65 9.53 -2.34
N ARG A 85 4.25 10.20 -3.42
CA ARG A 85 3.97 11.63 -3.41
C ARG A 85 2.57 11.87 -2.86
N CYS A 86 2.46 12.70 -1.83
CA CYS A 86 1.19 12.94 -1.18
C CYS A 86 0.25 13.80 -2.03
N GLY A 87 -1.05 13.51 -1.95
CA GLY A 87 -2.08 14.16 -2.76
C GLY A 87 -2.35 13.57 -4.15
N GLU A 88 -1.56 12.59 -4.60
CA GLU A 88 -1.75 11.93 -5.91
C GLU A 88 -2.60 10.64 -5.84
N GLY A 89 -3.14 10.33 -4.66
CA GLY A 89 -3.92 9.12 -4.40
C GLY A 89 -3.16 8.10 -3.54
N SER A 90 -3.72 6.90 -3.41
CA SER A 90 -3.08 5.80 -2.69
C SER A 90 -2.35 4.88 -3.67
N GLN A 91 -1.11 4.50 -3.34
CA GLN A 91 -0.37 3.46 -4.04
C GLN A 91 -0.68 2.10 -3.40
N SER A 92 -0.90 1.08 -4.23
CA SER A 92 -1.07 -0.30 -3.79
C SER A 92 0.03 -1.20 -4.36
N SER A 93 0.58 -2.09 -3.54
CA SER A 93 1.56 -3.09 -3.98
C SER A 93 1.27 -4.46 -3.37
N VAL A 94 1.38 -5.50 -4.19
CA VAL A 94 1.37 -6.89 -3.70
C VAL A 94 2.79 -7.26 -3.30
N VAL A 95 2.95 -7.74 -2.06
CA VAL A 95 4.22 -8.16 -1.50
C VAL A 95 4.14 -9.64 -1.12
N GLU A 96 5.20 -10.38 -1.43
CA GLU A 96 5.32 -11.79 -1.02
C GLU A 96 6.28 -11.88 0.15
N SER A 97 5.89 -12.56 1.23
CA SER A 97 6.77 -12.78 2.38
C SER A 97 7.90 -13.72 2.01
N SER A 98 9.08 -13.46 2.56
CA SER A 98 10.23 -14.36 2.48
C SER A 98 10.17 -15.49 3.53
N GLY A 99 9.11 -15.58 4.33
CA GLY A 99 9.03 -16.41 5.54
C GLY A 99 9.61 -15.74 6.80
N ALA A 100 10.10 -14.50 6.69
CA ALA A 100 10.48 -13.68 7.84
C ALA A 100 9.36 -12.68 8.17
N PRO A 101 9.29 -12.15 9.40
CA PRO A 101 8.34 -11.08 9.72
C PRO A 101 8.45 -9.92 8.72
N LEU A 102 7.30 -9.48 8.22
CA LEU A 102 7.21 -8.35 7.31
C LEU A 102 7.30 -7.06 8.12
N LEU A 103 8.35 -6.29 7.87
CA LEU A 103 8.57 -4.97 8.45
C LEU A 103 8.42 -3.91 7.36
N VAL A 104 7.52 -2.96 7.60
CA VAL A 104 7.28 -1.80 6.76
C VAL A 104 7.71 -0.56 7.51
N ARG A 105 8.53 0.28 6.87
CA ARG A 105 8.98 1.56 7.43
C ARG A 105 8.52 2.72 6.57
N PHE A 106 8.10 3.79 7.21
CA PHE A 106 7.63 5.01 6.58
C PHE A 106 8.45 6.19 7.09
N SER A 107 8.95 7.01 6.16
CA SER A 107 9.69 8.23 6.48
C SER A 107 9.21 9.38 5.60
N ALA A 108 8.91 10.53 6.19
CA ALA A 108 8.75 11.76 5.42
C ALA A 108 10.14 12.25 5.00
N VAL A 109 10.32 12.58 3.72
CA VAL A 109 11.61 13.08 3.21
C VAL A 109 11.53 14.51 2.71
N GLU A 110 10.35 14.94 2.28
CA GLU A 110 10.07 16.30 1.81
C GLU A 110 8.75 16.70 2.45
N GLY A 111 8.71 17.77 3.25
CA GLY A 111 7.48 18.26 3.88
C GLY A 111 6.86 17.34 4.95
N GLU A 112 6.04 17.93 5.81
CA GLU A 112 5.21 17.18 6.76
C GLU A 112 4.04 16.53 6.02
N VAL A 113 3.67 15.31 6.45
CA VAL A 113 2.66 14.50 5.78
C VAL A 113 1.80 13.76 6.78
N ASP A 114 0.52 13.58 6.45
CA ASP A 114 -0.37 12.67 7.17
C ASP A 114 -0.47 11.37 6.38
N LEU A 115 0.05 10.29 6.97
CA LEU A 115 0.06 8.94 6.41
C LEU A 115 -1.28 8.24 6.66
N ASP A 116 -1.74 7.47 5.67
CA ASP A 116 -2.76 6.44 5.81
C ASP A 116 -2.24 5.16 5.11
N ALA A 117 -1.87 4.13 5.88
CA ALA A 117 -1.30 2.91 5.34
C ALA A 117 -1.98 1.66 5.91
N ARG A 118 -2.23 0.68 5.06
CA ARG A 118 -2.92 -0.56 5.41
C ARG A 118 -2.18 -1.76 4.88
N LEU A 119 -2.10 -2.82 5.67
CA LEU A 119 -1.65 -4.13 5.23
C LEU A 119 -2.75 -5.16 5.41
N ALA A 120 -3.05 -5.90 4.36
CA ALA A 120 -3.98 -7.02 4.39
C ALA A 120 -3.33 -8.28 3.81
N GLN A 121 -3.64 -9.43 4.39
CA GLN A 121 -3.26 -10.73 3.84
C GLN A 121 -4.22 -11.12 2.72
N LEU A 122 -3.68 -11.51 1.58
CA LEU A 122 -4.44 -12.05 0.46
C LEU A 122 -4.60 -13.57 0.65
N SER A 123 -5.84 -14.05 0.59
CA SER A 123 -6.22 -15.47 0.68
C SER A 123 -5.88 -16.25 -0.58
#